data_AF-A0A6A7NB46-F1
#
_entry.id   AF-A0A6A7NB46-F1
#
_cell.length_a   1.000
_cell.length_b   1.000
_cell.length_c   1.000
_cell.angle_alpha   90.00
_cell.angle_beta   90.00
_cell.angle_gamma   90.00
#
_symmetry.space_group_name_H-M   'P 1'
#
loop_
_entity.id
_entity.type
_entity.pdbx_description
1 polymer ?
#
loop_
_entity_poly.entity_id
_entity_poly.type
_entity_poly.pdbx_seq_one_letter_code
_entity_poly.pdbx_strand_id
1 'polypeptide(L)' 'MNKLPPAWTASPAPPTLVVVGQDRIEVLGTNVSTAEELVKLLFEQKIERIDLQVESSIDYERVGKVIYSVARSGVLIA' A
#
# COMPACT_ATOMS: atom_id res chain seq x y z
N MET A 1 -24.70 -28.76 6.17
CA MET A 1 -24.75 -27.29 6.12
C MET A 1 -23.50 -26.76 6.81
N ASN A 2 -22.48 -26.33 6.06
CA ASN A 2 -21.28 -25.71 6.63
C ASN A 2 -21.63 -24.29 7.06
N LYS A 3 -21.74 -24.04 8.37
CA LYS A 3 -21.85 -22.68 8.91
C LYS A 3 -20.49 -22.01 8.74
N LEU A 4 -20.43 -20.91 8.00
CA LEU A 4 -19.26 -20.04 7.97
C LEU A 4 -18.98 -19.56 9.40
N PRO A 5 -17.71 -19.54 9.83
CA PRO A 5 -17.35 -19.04 11.15
C PRO A 5 -17.70 -17.55 11.26
N PRO A 6 -17.97 -17.05 12.48
CA PRO A 6 -18.41 -15.68 12.68
C PRO A 6 -17.35 -14.67 12.24
N ALA A 7 -17.78 -13.54 11.69
CA ALA A 7 -16.94 -12.54 11.00
C ALA A 7 -15.75 -12.00 11.81
N TRP A 8 -15.78 -12.08 13.15
CA TRP A 8 -14.68 -11.68 14.02
C TRP A 8 -13.48 -12.65 14.03
N THR A 9 -13.63 -13.85 13.45
CA THR A 9 -12.53 -14.80 13.24
C THR A 9 -11.86 -14.66 11.87
N ALA A 10 -12.41 -13.83 10.98
CA ALA A 10 -11.82 -13.60 9.68
C ALA A 10 -10.53 -12.78 9.85
N SER A 11 -9.39 -13.39 9.52
CA SER A 11 -8.14 -12.66 9.42
C SER A 11 -8.31 -11.58 8.34
N PRO A 12 -7.83 -10.33 8.57
CA PRO A 12 -7.80 -9.33 7.52
C PRO A 12 -7.05 -9.88 6.31
N ALA A 13 -7.43 -9.40 5.12
CA ALA A 13 -6.71 -9.72 3.90
C ALA A 13 -5.22 -9.37 4.07
N PRO A 14 -4.30 -10.18 3.51
CA PRO A 14 -2.89 -9.87 3.57
C PRO A 14 -2.61 -8.49 2.94
N PRO A 15 -1.62 -7.74 3.46
CA PRO A 15 -1.26 -6.45 2.91
C PRO A 15 -0.74 -6.59 1.48
N THR A 16 -1.02 -5.59 0.64
CA THR A 16 -0.43 -5.48 -0.69
C THR A 16 0.97 -4.88 -0.59
N LEU A 17 1.96 -5.54 -1.18
CA LEU A 17 3.32 -4.99 -1.22
C LEU A 17 3.39 -3.76 -2.13
N VAL A 18 3.97 -2.69 -1.59
CA VAL A 18 4.33 -1.47 -2.32
C VAL A 18 5.84 -1.28 -2.20
N VAL A 19 6.54 -1.22 -3.33
CA VAL A 19 8.00 -1.01 -3.38
C VAL A 19 8.28 0.44 -3.78
N VAL A 20 8.93 1.19 -2.90
CA VAL A 20 9.35 2.57 -3.13
C VAL A 20 10.77 2.55 -3.68
N GLY A 21 10.89 2.79 -4.99
CA GLY A 21 12.15 2.94 -5.70
C GLY A 21 12.48 4.40 -6.01
N GLN A 22 13.65 4.63 -6.60
CA GLN A 22 14.22 5.97 -6.77
C GLN A 22 13.36 6.82 -7.70
N ASP A 23 12.99 6.23 -8.84
CA ASP A 23 12.25 6.91 -9.91
C ASP A 23 10.79 6.47 -10.00
N ARG A 24 10.43 5.38 -9.32
CA ARG A 24 9.10 4.77 -9.41
C ARG A 24 8.66 4.18 -8.09
N ILE A 25 7.36 3.98 -7.96
CA ILE A 25 6.74 3.20 -6.90
C ILE A 25 6.01 2.05 -7.60
N GLU A 26 6.31 0.82 -7.20
CA GLU A 26 5.71 -0.37 -7.77
C GLU A 26 4.63 -0.93 -6.84
N VAL A 27 3.45 -1.23 -7.39
CA VAL A 27 2.34 -1.88 -6.68
C VAL A 27 1.57 -2.77 -7.65
N LEU A 28 1.38 -4.04 -7.29
CA LEU A 28 0.69 -5.03 -8.14
C LEU A 28 1.23 -5.10 -9.60
N GLY A 29 2.55 -4.93 -9.78
CA GLY A 29 3.19 -4.89 -11.11
C GLY A 29 2.92 -3.63 -11.92
N THR A 30 2.28 -2.62 -11.33
CA THR A 30 2.08 -1.29 -11.93
C THR A 30 3.09 -0.31 -11.36
N ASN A 31 3.71 0.49 -12.23
CA ASN A 31 4.63 1.55 -11.83
C ASN A 31 3.91 2.90 -11.85
N VAL A 32 4.04 3.64 -10.76
CA VAL A 32 3.61 5.04 -10.64
C VAL A 32 4.79 5.91 -10.26
N SER A 33 4.74 7.19 -10.59
CA SER A 33 5.88 8.11 -10.38
C SER A 33 5.76 8.89 -9.06
N THR A 34 4.52 9.12 -8.62
CA THR A 34 4.18 10.00 -7.49
C THR A 34 3.37 9.31 -6.40
N ALA A 35 3.38 9.88 -5.19
CA ALA A 35 2.59 9.38 -4.08
C ALA A 35 1.08 9.59 -4.30
N GLU A 36 0.68 10.64 -5.02
CA GLU A 36 -0.70 10.92 -5.40
C GLU A 36 -1.25 9.86 -6.36
N GLU A 37 -0.45 9.46 -7.36
CA GLU A 37 -0.81 8.37 -8.28
C GLU A 37 -0.91 7.03 -7.54
N LEU A 38 0.00 6.76 -6.60
CA LEU A 38 -0.09 5.58 -5.74
C LEU A 38 -1.42 5.58 -5.00
N VAL A 39 -1.76 6.65 -4.28
CA VAL A 39 -3.01 6.73 -3.50
C VAL A 39 -4.22 6.51 -4.40
N LYS A 40 -4.25 7.15 -5.58
CA LYS A 40 -5.32 6.97 -6.55
C LYS A 40 -5.47 5.50 -6.95
N LEU A 41 -4.35 4.83 -7.28
CA LEU A 41 -4.34 3.43 -7.66
C LEU A 41 -4.81 2.51 -6.52
N LEU A 42 -4.39 2.79 -5.27
CA LEU A 42 -4.86 2.05 -4.10
C LEU A 42 -6.38 2.12 -3.95
N PHE A 43 -6.99 3.29 -4.16
CA PHE A 43 -8.44 3.45 -4.14
C PHE A 43 -9.14 2.74 -5.30
N GLU A 44 -8.63 2.87 -6.53
CA GLU A 44 -9.20 2.19 -7.71
C GLU A 44 -9.20 0.67 -7.55
N GLN A 45 -8.14 0.12 -6.92
CA GLN A 45 -8.00 -1.30 -6.64
C GLN A 45 -8.65 -1.74 -5.31
N LYS A 46 -9.28 -0.81 -4.57
CA LYS A 46 -9.90 -1.05 -3.25
C LYS A 46 -8.93 -1.71 -2.25
N ILE A 47 -7.67 -1.27 -2.26
CA ILE A 47 -6.63 -1.73 -1.34
C ILE A 47 -6.71 -0.94 -0.04
N GLU A 48 -6.89 -1.65 1.07
CA GLU A 48 -7.04 -1.05 2.40
C GLU A 48 -5.81 -1.25 3.30
N ARG A 49 -4.92 -2.18 2.93
CA ARG A 49 -3.68 -2.50 3.66
C ARG A 49 -2.51 -2.64 2.71
N ILE A 50 -1.39 -2.02 3.07
CA ILE A 50 -0.12 -2.17 2.34
C ILE A 50 1.04 -2.50 3.27
N ASP A 51 2.05 -3.16 2.72
CA ASP A 51 3.40 -3.23 3.28
C ASP A 51 4.31 -2.35 2.43
N LEU A 52 5.14 -1.56 3.09
CA LEU A 52 6.12 -0.71 2.40
C LEU A 52 7.50 -1.37 2.43
N GLN A 53 8.03 -1.63 1.23
CA GLN A 53 9.42 -1.96 1.04
C GLN A 53 10.11 -0.79 0.36
N VAL A 54 11.29 -0.42 0.85
CA VAL A 54 12.08 0.68 0.29
C VAL A 54 13.31 0.09 -0.36
N GLU A 55 13.59 0.47 -1.61
CA GLU A 55 14.85 0.10 -2.26
C GLU A 55 16.04 0.75 -1.52
N SER A 56 17.25 0.21 -1.73
CA SER A 56 18.45 0.80 -1.13
C SER A 56 18.78 2.16 -1.75
N SER A 57 19.39 3.06 -0.98
CA SER A 57 19.88 4.39 -1.43
C SER A 57 18.78 5.38 -1.88
N ILE A 58 17.57 5.23 -1.36
CA ILE A 58 16.45 6.14 -1.63
C ILE A 58 16.51 7.40 -0.75
N ASP A 59 16.10 8.53 -1.32
CA ASP A 59 15.91 9.77 -0.58
C ASP A 59 14.80 9.63 0.49
N TYR A 60 15.15 9.93 1.74
CA TYR A 60 14.21 9.94 2.86
C TYR A 60 13.00 10.86 2.64
N GLU A 61 13.15 11.96 1.91
CA GLU A 61 12.05 12.85 1.58
C GLU A 61 10.99 12.14 0.72
N ARG A 62 11.44 11.32 -0.24
CA ARG A 62 10.55 10.54 -1.10
C ARG A 62 9.77 9.51 -0.29
N VAL A 63 10.46 8.77 0.58
CA VAL A 63 9.81 7.79 1.48
C VAL A 63 8.81 8.48 2.40
N GLY A 64 9.20 9.62 2.99
CA GLY A 64 8.33 10.41 3.86
C GLY A 64 7.06 10.89 3.15
N LYS A 65 7.16 11.35 1.90
CA LYS A 65 6.00 11.73 1.07
C LYS A 65 5.06 10.55 0.82
N VAL A 66 5.59 9.37 0.50
CA VAL A 66 4.77 8.16 0.29
C VAL A 66 4.04 7.79 1.57
N ILE A 67 4.76 7.66 2.69
CA ILE A 67 4.15 7.31 4.00
C ILE A 67 3.08 8.33 4.37
N TYR A 68 3.36 9.62 4.27
CA TYR A 68 2.42 10.69 4.62
C TYR A 68 1.15 10.63 3.76
N SER A 69 1.29 10.50 2.43
CA SER A 69 0.16 10.47 1.51
C SER A 69 -0.73 9.24 1.71
N VAL A 70 -0.13 8.06 1.93
CA VAL A 70 -0.88 6.83 2.23
C VAL A 70 -1.56 6.91 3.59
N ALA A 71 -0.85 7.34 4.64
CA ALA A 71 -1.45 7.45 5.97
C ALA A 71 -2.63 8.44 5.99
N ARG A 72 -2.52 9.54 5.23
CA ARG A 72 -3.60 10.53 5.08
C ARG A 72 -4.79 10.00 4.27
N SER A 73 -4.60 9.03 3.38
CA SER A 73 -5.69 8.46 2.59
C SER A 73 -6.58 7.48 3.37
N GLY A 74 -6.13 7.05 4.55
CA GLY A 74 -6.83 6.07 5.37
C GLY A 74 -6.50 4.61 5.03
N VAL A 75 -5.58 4.39 4.09
CA VAL A 75 -4.99 3.06 3.84
C VAL A 75 -4.02 2.75 4.97
N LEU A 76 -4.12 1.54 5.55
CA LEU A 76 -3.27 1.13 6.65
C LEU A 76 -1.92 0.61 6.14
N ILE A 77 -0.85 1.13 6.71
CA ILE A 77 0.51 0.60 6.54
C ILE A 77 0.72 -0.40 7.67
N ALA A 78 0.99 -1.66 7.32
CA ALA A 78 1.12 -2.77 8.27
C ALA A 78 2.54 -2.95 8.82
#